data_AF-A0A7L5EHU3-F1
#
_entry.id   AF-A0A7L5EHU3-F1
#
_cell.length_a   1.000
_cell.length_b   1.000
_cell.length_c   1.000
_cell.angle_alpha   90.00
_cell.angle_beta   90.00
_cell.angle_gamma   90.00
#
_symmetry.space_group_name_H-M   'P 1'
#
loop_
_entity.id
_entity.type
_entity.pdbx_description
1 polymer ?
#
loop_
_entity_poly.entity_id
_entity_poly.type
_entity_poly.pdbx_seq_one_letter_code
_entity_poly.pdbx_strand_id
1 'polypeptide(L)'
;MAGYRKKNADGPNSEDKALDLFAEMMIEKIEGIQKDWKKPWFTEGTLQWPRNLHGREYNGMNAFMLLLHCEKEGYKIPRFCTFDCVQKLNKPGKDGEELPRVSVLRGEKSFPVMLTTFTCIHKETKEKIKYDDYKKLSDDEKEQYNVYPKMQVFRVFNVAQTNLQEARPELWQKLERENSRPAIEEGEHFSFAPVDTMIRDNLWICPITPKYQNDAYYSITKNEIIVPEKEQFKSGESFYGTLFHEMTHSTGAENVLDRFKPTTFGSPEYAREELVAELGSALVAQRYGMTKHIKEDSCAYLKGWLDELKESPQFIKTTLLDVKRATSMITQKVDKIAQELEQNVGEKQENGAAAKEKTFYSSVAYLQFSDDTRQLDELREKGDYEGLLTLAKEYYDGNGINEQHTYLSATNNKGDSLIAEDENFAVVYNGSVGGTYEVMLKFTEQEIRDHIRRYGVDIAGETIKEVAREMAVEQFSALAHQKIPAFEMPNGDVLYVEYNKESDTLDVGQATNAGLVAQHRFPYDHNVGLDANLQAVNGKLNELEEYRAELQEAEYGGGMHR
;
A
#
# COMPACT_ATOMS: atom_id res chain seq x y z
N MET A 1 1.28 13.26 45.08
CA MET A 1 1.08 11.88 45.56
C MET A 1 -0.33 11.78 46.14
N ALA A 2 -1.35 11.68 45.29
CA ALA A 2 -2.73 11.44 45.72
C ALA A 2 -3.03 9.94 45.52
N GLY A 3 -3.25 9.23 46.61
CA GLY A 3 -3.36 7.77 46.63
C GLY A 3 -4.73 7.27 46.17
N TYR A 4 -4.67 6.23 45.34
CA TYR A 4 -5.77 5.41 44.82
C TYR A 4 -6.71 4.92 45.95
N ARG A 5 -8.03 5.10 45.82
CA ARG A 5 -9.05 4.59 46.77
C ARG A 5 -9.56 3.21 46.35
N LYS A 6 -9.14 2.16 47.05
CA LYS A 6 -9.56 0.75 46.82
C LYS A 6 -10.90 0.42 47.49
N LYS A 7 -11.79 -0.26 46.77
CA LYS A 7 -12.97 -0.99 47.29
C LYS A 7 -12.85 -2.47 46.90
N ASN A 8 -12.22 -3.31 47.73
CA ASN A 8 -12.44 -4.77 47.78
C ASN A 8 -11.73 -5.38 49.00
N ALA A 9 -12.42 -6.29 49.70
CA ALA A 9 -12.01 -6.84 51.00
C ALA A 9 -10.95 -7.97 50.93
N ASP A 10 -10.76 -8.61 49.77
CA ASP A 10 -9.85 -9.77 49.59
C ASP A 10 -8.51 -9.44 48.89
N GLY A 11 -8.23 -8.14 48.69
CA GLY A 11 -7.06 -7.70 47.93
C GLY A 11 -7.18 -7.98 46.41
N PRO A 12 -6.36 -7.31 45.59
CA PRO A 12 -6.49 -7.39 44.14
C PRO A 12 -6.03 -8.75 43.62
N ASN A 13 -6.83 -9.37 42.76
CA ASN A 13 -6.45 -10.59 42.06
C ASN A 13 -5.35 -10.29 41.01
N SER A 14 -4.84 -11.30 40.30
CA SER A 14 -3.76 -11.09 39.32
C SER A 14 -4.13 -10.16 38.17
N GLU A 15 -5.42 -10.16 37.78
CA GLU A 15 -5.97 -9.30 36.74
C GLU A 15 -6.02 -7.85 37.23
N ASP A 16 -6.58 -7.63 38.41
CA ASP A 16 -6.65 -6.29 39.04
C ASP A 16 -5.26 -5.67 39.18
N LYS A 17 -4.27 -6.45 39.64
CA LYS A 17 -2.87 -5.99 39.74
C LYS A 17 -2.26 -5.61 38.39
N ALA A 18 -2.64 -6.31 37.32
CA ALA A 18 -2.15 -6.02 35.98
C ALA A 18 -2.84 -4.79 35.40
N LEU A 19 -4.15 -4.62 35.64
CA LEU A 19 -4.89 -3.41 35.26
C LEU A 19 -4.38 -2.17 35.99
N ASP A 20 -4.09 -2.28 37.29
CA ASP A 20 -3.49 -1.20 38.08
C ASP A 20 -2.15 -0.78 37.49
N LEU A 21 -1.25 -1.73 37.18
CA LEU A 21 0.03 -1.44 36.53
C LEU A 21 -0.16 -0.76 35.16
N PHE A 22 -1.10 -1.23 34.35
CA PHE A 22 -1.38 -0.63 33.05
C PHE A 22 -1.92 0.79 33.18
N ALA A 23 -2.79 1.04 34.17
CA ALA A 23 -3.30 2.38 34.45
C ALA A 23 -2.17 3.32 34.89
N GLU A 24 -1.29 2.87 35.78
CA GLU A 24 -0.11 3.64 36.21
C GLU A 24 0.81 4.00 35.04
N MET A 25 1.09 3.04 34.14
CA MET A 25 1.91 3.30 32.95
C MET A 25 1.25 4.28 31.98
N MET A 26 -0.08 4.18 31.79
CA MET A 26 -0.83 5.12 30.97
C MET A 26 -0.80 6.53 31.55
N ILE A 27 -1.03 6.66 32.86
CA ILE A 27 -0.99 7.93 33.57
C ILE A 27 0.40 8.56 33.44
N GLU A 28 1.47 7.79 33.68
CA GLU A 28 2.84 8.26 33.54
C GLU A 28 3.13 8.76 32.11
N LYS A 29 2.69 8.01 31.09
CA LYS A 29 2.87 8.41 29.68
C LYS A 29 2.09 9.69 29.35
N ILE A 30 0.81 9.76 29.73
CA ILE A 30 -0.04 10.92 29.47
C ILE A 30 0.49 12.17 30.21
N GLU A 31 0.88 12.04 31.47
CA GLU A 31 1.51 13.14 32.23
C GLU A 31 2.84 13.58 31.61
N GLY A 32 3.60 12.65 31.02
CA GLY A 32 4.81 12.93 30.26
C GLY A 32 4.54 13.73 28.98
N ILE A 33 3.50 13.38 28.23
CA ILE A 33 3.10 14.10 27.01
C ILE A 33 2.48 15.46 27.35
N GLN A 34 1.70 15.55 28.43
CA GLN A 34 1.14 16.83 28.89
C GLN A 34 2.23 17.88 29.17
N LYS A 35 3.42 17.46 29.58
CA LYS A 35 4.57 18.36 29.82
C LYS A 35 5.27 18.80 28.54
N ASP A 36 5.24 17.96 27.51
CA ASP A 36 5.87 18.21 26.21
C ASP A 36 5.04 17.53 25.12
N TRP A 37 4.08 18.30 24.58
CA TRP A 37 3.07 17.81 23.64
C TRP A 37 3.65 17.43 22.26
N LYS A 38 4.90 17.81 21.99
CA LYS A 38 5.62 17.35 20.80
C LYS A 38 6.05 15.90 20.91
N LYS A 39 6.03 15.30 22.10
CA LYS A 39 6.39 13.89 22.30
C LYS A 39 5.35 12.96 21.67
N PRO A 40 5.78 12.00 20.84
CA PRO A 40 4.88 10.99 20.31
C PRO A 40 4.48 9.96 21.37
N TRP A 41 3.42 9.19 21.07
CA TRP A 41 3.02 8.04 21.90
C TRP A 41 4.11 6.98 22.00
N PHE A 42 4.90 6.79 20.95
CA PHE A 42 6.06 5.91 20.95
C PHE A 42 7.21 6.65 20.28
N THR A 43 8.41 6.58 20.86
CA THR A 43 9.59 7.23 20.28
C THR A 43 9.90 6.66 18.88
N GLU A 44 10.08 7.58 17.93
CA GLU A 44 10.34 7.31 16.51
C GLU A 44 11.49 6.31 16.27
N GLY A 45 11.32 5.43 15.29
CA GLY A 45 12.37 4.54 14.80
C GLY A 45 12.87 3.44 15.76
N THR A 46 12.44 3.43 17.03
CA THR A 46 13.11 2.60 18.06
C THR A 46 12.60 1.16 18.17
N LEU A 47 11.30 0.92 17.96
CA LEU A 47 10.66 -0.37 18.27
C LEU A 47 9.81 -0.92 17.12
N GLN A 48 9.94 -2.21 16.86
CA GLN A 48 9.03 -2.99 16.00
C GLN A 48 7.78 -3.43 16.76
N TRP A 49 6.82 -3.99 16.03
CA TRP A 49 5.64 -4.59 16.65
C TRP A 49 6.03 -5.75 17.59
N PRO A 50 5.53 -5.79 18.84
CA PRO A 50 5.93 -6.79 19.80
C PRO A 50 5.44 -8.18 19.43
N ARG A 51 6.33 -9.16 19.56
CA ARG A 51 6.10 -10.56 19.22
C ARG A 51 6.54 -11.48 20.33
N ASN A 52 5.93 -12.66 20.41
CA ASN A 52 6.48 -13.72 21.25
C ASN A 52 7.72 -14.35 20.58
N LEU A 53 8.44 -15.21 21.31
CA LEU A 53 9.64 -15.88 20.82
C LEU A 53 9.40 -16.77 19.58
N HIS A 54 8.17 -17.22 19.35
CA HIS A 54 7.79 -18.03 18.18
C HIS A 54 7.36 -17.18 16.98
N GLY A 55 7.43 -15.84 17.08
CA GLY A 55 7.05 -14.94 15.98
C GLY A 55 5.60 -14.45 16.00
N ARG A 56 4.74 -14.97 16.89
CA ARG A 56 3.35 -14.54 16.95
C ARG A 56 3.24 -13.13 17.53
N GLU A 57 2.53 -12.26 16.82
CA GLU A 57 2.30 -10.87 17.21
C GLU A 57 1.36 -10.76 18.42
N TYR A 58 1.68 -9.83 19.31
CA TYR A 58 0.73 -9.37 20.32
C TYR A 58 -0.30 -8.43 19.68
N ASN A 59 -1.47 -8.28 20.31
CA ASN A 59 -2.56 -7.42 19.80
C ASN A 59 -3.13 -6.51 20.89
N GLY A 60 -3.72 -5.40 20.44
CA GLY A 60 -4.45 -4.44 21.28
C GLY A 60 -3.66 -3.99 22.50
N MET A 61 -4.30 -4.06 23.67
CA MET A 61 -3.72 -3.71 24.97
C MET A 61 -2.33 -4.29 25.21
N ASN A 62 -2.11 -5.57 24.90
CA ASN A 62 -0.81 -6.20 25.17
C ASN A 62 0.29 -5.58 24.30
N ALA A 63 0.01 -5.31 23.01
CA ALA A 63 0.99 -4.69 22.14
C ALA A 63 1.36 -3.29 22.64
N PHE A 64 0.34 -2.49 22.98
CA PHE A 64 0.53 -1.15 23.55
C PHE A 64 1.38 -1.17 24.82
N MET A 65 1.01 -1.99 25.80
CA MET A 65 1.69 -2.05 27.09
C MET A 65 3.11 -2.59 26.99
N LEU A 66 3.36 -3.56 26.10
CA LEU A 66 4.70 -4.08 25.85
C LEU A 66 5.60 -3.06 25.15
N LEU A 67 5.06 -2.25 24.24
CA LEU A 67 5.80 -1.15 23.61
C LEU A 67 6.17 -0.08 24.63
N LEU A 68 5.22 0.35 25.47
CA LEU A 68 5.52 1.27 26.58
C LEU A 68 6.56 0.68 27.54
N HIS A 69 6.46 -0.61 27.84
CA HIS A 69 7.42 -1.28 28.71
C HIS A 69 8.82 -1.31 28.10
N CYS A 70 8.95 -1.61 26.79
CA CYS A 70 10.21 -1.54 26.08
C CYS A 70 10.82 -0.14 26.09
N GLU A 71 10.00 0.90 25.84
CA GLU A 71 10.45 2.29 25.87
C GLU A 71 10.95 2.69 27.27
N LYS A 72 10.20 2.32 28.31
CA LYS A 72 10.54 2.63 29.71
C LYS A 72 11.85 1.96 30.17
N GLU A 73 12.04 0.69 29.82
CA GLU A 73 13.21 -0.08 30.25
C GLU A 73 14.37 -0.05 29.23
N GLY A 74 14.20 0.60 28.07
CA GLY A 74 15.21 0.69 27.03
C GLY A 74 15.44 -0.60 26.23
N TYR A 75 14.46 -1.50 26.18
CA TYR A 75 14.57 -2.75 25.42
C TYR A 75 14.45 -2.51 23.92
N LYS A 76 15.51 -2.82 23.16
CA LYS A 76 15.55 -2.58 21.70
C LYS A 76 14.85 -3.65 20.86
N ILE A 77 14.76 -4.88 21.39
CA ILE A 77 14.15 -6.02 20.71
C ILE A 77 12.84 -6.34 21.43
N PRO A 78 11.66 -6.01 20.88
CA PRO A 78 10.36 -6.23 21.50
C PRO A 78 9.92 -7.70 21.36
N ARG A 79 10.78 -8.63 21.81
CA ARG A 79 10.55 -10.07 21.80
C ARG A 79 10.36 -10.57 23.22
N PHE A 80 9.26 -11.28 23.44
CA PHE A 80 8.85 -11.69 24.77
C PHE A 80 8.69 -13.21 24.87
N CYS A 81 9.00 -13.76 26.04
CA CYS A 81 8.89 -15.18 26.33
C CYS A 81 8.37 -15.41 27.76
N THR A 82 7.64 -16.49 27.99
CA THR A 82 7.28 -16.91 29.34
C THR A 82 8.46 -17.65 29.98
N PHE A 83 8.47 -17.76 31.31
CA PHE A 83 9.48 -18.56 32.00
C PHE A 83 9.52 -20.01 31.48
N ASP A 84 8.37 -20.63 31.26
CA ASP A 84 8.26 -21.97 30.68
C ASP A 84 8.84 -22.06 29.26
N CYS A 85 8.71 -20.99 28.47
CA CYS A 85 9.32 -20.92 27.14
C CYS A 85 10.85 -20.97 27.25
N VAL A 86 11.44 -20.24 28.20
CA VAL A 86 12.88 -20.29 28.48
C VAL A 86 13.31 -21.69 28.93
N GLN A 87 12.54 -22.35 29.80
CA GLN A 87 12.85 -23.72 30.21
C GLN A 87 12.77 -24.71 29.05
N LYS A 88 11.81 -24.54 28.13
CA LYS A 88 11.68 -25.39 26.93
C LYS A 88 12.86 -25.24 25.98
N LEU A 89 13.47 -24.06 25.87
CA LEU A 89 14.68 -23.88 25.06
C LEU A 89 15.82 -24.80 25.52
N ASN A 90 15.87 -25.14 26.80
CA ASN A 90 16.92 -25.98 27.40
C ASN A 90 16.66 -27.49 27.28
N LYS A 91 15.55 -27.91 26.65
CA LYS A 91 15.32 -29.32 26.36
C LYS A 91 16.15 -29.72 25.13
N PRO A 92 16.76 -30.92 25.12
CA PRO A 92 17.53 -31.38 23.97
C PRO A 92 16.66 -31.41 22.70
N GLY A 93 17.26 -31.01 21.58
CA GLY A 93 16.62 -31.04 20.26
C GLY A 93 16.44 -32.47 19.73
N LYS A 94 15.87 -32.60 18.53
CA LYS A 94 15.72 -33.91 17.86
C LYS A 94 17.06 -34.60 17.59
N ASP A 95 18.13 -33.81 17.43
CA ASP A 95 19.49 -34.27 17.14
C ASP A 95 20.31 -34.56 18.41
N GLY A 96 19.71 -34.38 19.60
CA GLY A 96 20.36 -34.67 20.88
C GLY A 96 21.45 -33.68 21.32
N GLU A 97 21.74 -32.65 20.53
CA GLU A 97 22.74 -31.63 20.89
C GLU A 97 22.29 -30.80 22.10
N GLU A 98 23.14 -30.75 23.13
CA GLU A 98 22.96 -29.88 24.30
C GLU A 98 23.46 -28.47 23.99
N LEU A 99 22.53 -27.55 23.78
CA LEU A 99 22.84 -26.13 23.61
C LEU A 99 23.12 -25.45 24.96
N PRO A 100 23.90 -24.34 24.99
CA PRO A 100 24.10 -23.58 26.21
C PRO A 100 22.77 -23.15 26.84
N ARG A 101 22.75 -23.19 28.17
CA ARG A 101 21.54 -23.00 28.97
C ARG A 101 21.10 -21.54 28.97
N VAL A 102 19.84 -21.32 28.63
CA VAL A 102 19.18 -20.02 28.71
C VAL A 102 18.42 -19.91 30.03
N SER A 103 18.53 -18.77 30.70
CA SER A 103 17.81 -18.43 31.92
C SER A 103 17.48 -16.94 31.97
N VAL A 104 16.40 -16.60 32.67
CA VAL A 104 16.12 -15.22 33.07
C VAL A 104 17.21 -14.75 34.03
N LEU A 105 17.72 -13.53 33.81
CA LEU A 105 18.76 -12.96 34.66
C LEU A 105 18.24 -12.74 36.09
N ARG A 106 19.14 -12.85 37.07
CA ARG A 106 18.76 -12.77 38.49
C ARG A 106 18.27 -11.37 38.83
N GLY A 107 17.05 -11.28 39.36
CA GLY A 107 16.45 -10.02 39.81
C GLY A 107 15.49 -9.39 38.79
N GLU A 108 15.44 -9.91 37.56
CA GLU A 108 14.53 -9.44 36.52
C GLU A 108 13.06 -9.66 36.89
N LYS A 109 12.24 -8.66 36.57
CA LYS A 109 10.80 -8.69 36.85
C LYS A 109 10.02 -8.96 35.58
N SER A 110 9.09 -9.90 35.66
CA SER A 110 8.18 -10.20 34.55
C SER A 110 7.13 -9.11 34.34
N PHE A 111 6.75 -8.88 33.09
CA PHE A 111 5.64 -8.04 32.71
C PHE A 111 4.34 -8.86 32.54
N PRO A 112 3.17 -8.38 33.00
CA PRO A 112 1.90 -9.09 32.78
C PRO A 112 1.35 -8.84 31.38
N VAL A 113 0.78 -9.87 30.76
CA VAL A 113 -0.04 -9.76 29.55
C VAL A 113 -1.37 -10.47 29.76
N MET A 114 -2.45 -9.92 29.21
CA MET A 114 -3.80 -10.45 29.39
C MET A 114 -4.24 -11.24 28.17
N LEU A 115 -4.67 -12.49 28.37
CA LEU A 115 -5.19 -13.33 27.32
C LEU A 115 -6.57 -13.87 27.72
N THR A 116 -7.55 -13.69 26.85
CA THR A 116 -8.85 -14.35 26.99
C THR A 116 -8.74 -15.77 26.46
N THR A 117 -8.84 -16.74 27.37
CA THR A 117 -8.96 -18.16 27.04
C THR A 117 -10.42 -18.56 27.12
N PHE A 118 -10.88 -19.45 26.25
CA PHE A 118 -12.25 -19.96 26.30
C PHE A 118 -12.22 -21.38 26.83
N THR A 119 -13.09 -21.66 27.80
CA THR A 119 -13.34 -23.02 28.28
C THR A 119 -14.68 -23.46 27.71
N CYS A 120 -14.65 -24.49 26.87
CA CYS A 120 -15.86 -25.08 26.31
C CYS A 120 -16.26 -26.25 27.20
N ILE A 121 -17.49 -26.21 27.72
CA ILE A 121 -18.02 -27.22 28.64
C ILE A 121 -19.26 -27.85 28.02
N HIS A 122 -19.24 -29.17 27.81
CA HIS A 122 -20.38 -29.90 27.30
C HIS A 122 -21.58 -29.73 28.25
N LYS A 123 -22.77 -29.44 27.71
CA LYS A 123 -23.99 -29.11 28.46
C LYS A 123 -24.41 -30.26 29.38
N GLU A 124 -24.38 -31.48 28.87
CA GLU A 124 -24.76 -32.70 29.62
C GLU A 124 -23.59 -33.33 30.38
N THR A 125 -22.56 -33.82 29.68
CA THR A 125 -21.45 -34.57 30.28
C THR A 125 -20.53 -33.74 31.17
N LYS A 126 -20.61 -32.40 31.09
CA LYS A 126 -19.71 -31.45 31.76
C LYS A 126 -18.24 -31.60 31.38
N GLU A 127 -17.94 -32.34 30.31
CA GLU A 127 -16.59 -32.49 29.79
C GLU A 127 -16.04 -31.14 29.31
N LYS A 128 -14.77 -30.90 29.59
CA LYS A 128 -14.08 -29.65 29.23
C LYS A 128 -13.13 -29.90 28.06
N ILE A 129 -13.34 -29.17 26.98
CA ILE A 129 -12.45 -29.18 25.82
C ILE A 129 -11.81 -27.80 25.62
N LYS A 130 -10.65 -27.78 24.96
CA LYS A 130 -10.01 -26.52 24.57
C LYS A 130 -10.79 -25.89 23.42
N TYR A 131 -10.73 -24.57 23.34
CA TYR A 131 -11.41 -23.82 22.29
C TYR A 131 -10.97 -24.22 20.87
N ASP A 132 -9.70 -24.58 20.68
CA ASP A 132 -9.18 -25.04 19.38
C ASP A 132 -9.77 -26.39 18.95
N ASP A 133 -10.15 -27.24 19.91
CA ASP A 133 -10.84 -28.50 19.62
C ASP A 133 -12.32 -28.25 19.37
N TYR A 134 -12.95 -27.35 20.16
CA TYR A 134 -14.33 -26.90 19.93
C TYR A 134 -14.55 -26.31 18.53
N LYS A 135 -13.58 -25.57 17.99
CA LYS A 135 -13.67 -25.01 16.63
C LYS A 135 -13.74 -26.06 15.52
N LYS A 136 -13.22 -27.27 15.78
CA LYS A 136 -13.17 -28.37 14.81
C LYS A 136 -14.44 -29.22 14.80
N LEU A 137 -15.33 -29.02 15.77
CA LEU A 137 -16.61 -29.71 15.85
C LEU A 137 -17.56 -29.23 14.74
N SER A 138 -18.51 -30.09 14.37
CA SER A 138 -19.65 -29.71 13.54
C SER A 138 -20.55 -28.71 14.27
N ASP A 139 -21.42 -28.01 13.53
CA ASP A 139 -22.29 -26.99 14.15
C ASP A 139 -23.31 -27.63 15.12
N ASP A 140 -23.82 -28.82 14.81
CA ASP A 140 -24.69 -29.60 15.69
C ASP A 140 -23.98 -29.99 17.01
N GLU A 141 -22.70 -30.37 16.94
CA GLU A 141 -21.91 -30.69 18.13
C GLU A 141 -21.58 -29.44 18.94
N LYS A 142 -21.31 -28.30 18.30
CA LYS A 142 -21.05 -27.03 18.98
C LYS A 142 -22.23 -26.59 19.84
N GLU A 143 -23.46 -26.81 19.38
CA GLU A 143 -24.67 -26.51 20.15
C GLU A 143 -24.73 -27.26 21.49
N GLN A 144 -23.99 -28.37 21.62
CA GLN A 144 -23.94 -29.15 22.86
C GLN A 144 -22.96 -28.58 23.89
N TYR A 145 -22.21 -27.51 23.60
CA TYR A 145 -21.26 -26.90 24.53
C TYR A 145 -21.64 -25.47 24.94
N ASN A 146 -21.31 -25.11 26.18
CA ASN A 146 -21.30 -23.75 26.65
C ASN A 146 -19.86 -23.20 26.57
N VAL A 147 -19.67 -22.05 25.95
CA VAL A 147 -18.36 -21.40 25.79
C VAL A 147 -18.20 -20.29 26.82
N TYR A 148 -17.29 -20.46 27.77
CA TYR A 148 -17.03 -19.49 28.83
C TYR A 148 -15.71 -18.75 28.59
N PRO A 149 -15.73 -17.44 28.33
CA PRO A 149 -14.52 -16.63 28.28
C PRO A 149 -13.94 -16.45 29.68
N LYS A 150 -12.64 -16.69 29.83
CA LYS A 150 -11.87 -16.45 31.04
C LYS A 150 -10.63 -15.61 30.72
N MET A 151 -10.56 -14.42 31.30
CA MET A 151 -9.36 -13.61 31.25
C MET A 151 -8.28 -14.23 32.14
N GLN A 152 -7.08 -14.37 31.59
CA GLN A 152 -5.92 -14.92 32.28
C GLN A 152 -4.74 -13.97 32.12
N VAL A 153 -3.96 -13.83 33.18
CA VAL A 153 -2.73 -13.04 33.17
C VAL A 153 -1.55 -13.99 33.02
N PHE A 154 -0.79 -13.81 31.95
CA PHE A 154 0.49 -14.48 31.74
C PHE A 154 1.63 -13.54 32.09
N ARG A 155 2.73 -14.11 32.58
CA ARG A 155 3.95 -13.37 32.90
C ARG A 155 4.99 -13.62 31.82
N VAL A 156 5.46 -12.54 31.22
CA VAL A 156 6.45 -12.56 30.15
C VAL A 156 7.68 -11.77 30.52
N PHE A 157 8.80 -12.12 29.91
CA PHE A 157 10.08 -11.43 30.02
C PHE A 157 10.51 -11.03 28.62
N ASN A 158 11.08 -9.85 28.46
CA ASN A 158 11.78 -9.48 27.24
C ASN A 158 13.04 -10.36 27.10
N VAL A 159 13.44 -10.68 25.86
CA VAL A 159 14.67 -11.46 25.61
C VAL A 159 15.93 -10.81 26.19
N ALA A 160 15.97 -9.48 26.32
CA ALA A 160 17.06 -8.75 26.98
C ALA A 160 17.14 -9.02 28.49
N GLN A 161 16.08 -9.52 29.12
CA GLN A 161 16.05 -9.94 30.53
C GLN A 161 16.58 -11.36 30.74
N THR A 162 17.20 -11.96 29.72
CA THR A 162 17.73 -13.32 29.75
C THR A 162 19.18 -13.31 29.29
N ASN A 163 19.94 -14.35 29.62
CA ASN A 163 21.30 -14.53 29.08
C ASN A 163 21.29 -15.05 27.62
N LEU A 164 20.20 -14.87 26.87
CA LEU A 164 20.04 -15.43 25.52
C LEU A 164 21.13 -14.95 24.55
N GLN A 165 21.54 -13.69 24.64
CA GLN A 165 22.60 -13.13 23.81
C GLN A 165 23.93 -13.87 23.95
N GLU A 166 24.30 -14.20 25.19
CA GLU A 166 25.54 -14.92 25.51
C GLU A 166 25.41 -16.42 25.25
N ALA A 167 24.28 -17.02 25.64
CA ALA A 167 24.07 -18.46 25.55
C ALA A 167 23.76 -18.93 24.11
N ARG A 168 23.08 -18.11 23.29
CA ARG A 168 22.65 -18.47 21.93
C ARG A 168 22.80 -17.26 20.99
N PRO A 169 24.04 -16.87 20.66
CA PRO A 169 24.31 -15.68 19.86
C PRO A 169 23.65 -15.73 18.48
N GLU A 170 23.58 -16.91 17.84
CA GLU A 170 22.92 -17.07 16.54
C GLU A 170 21.40 -16.79 16.61
N LEU A 171 20.74 -17.25 17.68
CA LEU A 171 19.33 -16.96 17.90
C LEU A 171 19.12 -15.48 18.20
N TRP A 172 20.01 -14.85 18.97
CA TRP A 172 19.97 -13.41 19.20
C TRP A 172 20.12 -12.61 17.91
N GLN A 173 21.14 -12.91 17.10
CA GLN A 173 21.36 -12.28 15.79
C GLN A 173 20.17 -12.46 14.85
N LYS A 174 19.52 -13.63 14.88
CA LYS A 174 18.26 -13.86 14.15
C LYS A 174 17.17 -12.90 14.62
N LEU A 175 16.98 -12.74 15.94
CA LEU A 175 15.99 -11.82 16.49
C LEU A 175 16.31 -10.36 16.18
N GLU A 176 17.59 -9.96 16.17
CA GLU A 176 18.04 -8.64 15.75
C GLU A 176 17.70 -8.38 14.28
N ARG A 177 18.04 -9.32 13.39
CA ARG A 177 17.74 -9.23 11.95
C ARG A 177 16.23 -9.17 11.68
N GLU A 178 15.44 -9.97 12.39
CA GLU A 178 13.97 -9.90 12.31
C GLU A 178 13.39 -8.60 12.89
N ASN A 179 14.17 -7.87 13.69
CA ASN A 179 13.79 -6.59 14.29
C ASN A 179 14.27 -5.40 13.45
N SER A 180 15.24 -5.58 12.56
CA SER A 180 15.70 -4.55 11.63
C SER A 180 14.53 -4.08 10.76
N ARG A 181 14.23 -2.78 10.82
CA ARG A 181 13.26 -2.15 9.91
C ARG A 181 13.82 -2.16 8.48
N PRO A 182 13.00 -2.36 7.44
CA PRO A 182 13.33 -1.80 6.13
C PRO A 182 13.59 -0.31 6.32
N ALA A 183 14.66 0.23 5.75
CA ALA A 183 14.90 1.67 5.77
C ALA A 183 13.70 2.37 5.11
N ILE A 184 12.97 3.17 5.88
CA ILE A 184 12.02 4.12 5.29
C ILE A 184 12.90 5.28 4.84
N GLU A 185 13.00 5.51 3.53
CA GLU A 185 13.72 6.66 3.00
C GLU A 185 13.05 7.95 3.52
N GLU A 186 13.80 8.75 4.27
CA GLU A 186 13.37 10.10 4.63
C GLU A 186 13.36 10.97 3.36
N GLY A 187 12.17 11.36 2.92
CA GLY A 187 11.93 12.23 1.77
C GLY A 187 10.45 12.57 1.60
N GLU A 188 10.13 13.64 0.85
CA GLU A 188 8.81 14.25 0.65
C GLU A 188 7.72 13.38 -0.03
N HIS A 189 7.85 12.04 -0.02
CA HIS A 189 6.88 11.12 -0.62
C HIS A 189 6.52 9.96 0.31
N PHE A 190 6.03 10.25 1.51
CA PHE A 190 5.41 9.21 2.33
C PHE A 190 4.01 8.87 1.77
N SER A 191 3.97 7.96 0.80
CA SER A 191 2.75 7.28 0.33
C SER A 191 2.65 5.90 0.95
N PHE A 192 1.53 5.61 1.59
CA PHE A 192 1.21 4.30 2.13
C PHE A 192 0.18 3.65 1.22
N ALA A 193 0.69 2.96 0.19
CA ALA A 193 -0.09 2.43 -0.92
C ALA A 193 -1.36 1.64 -0.52
N PRO A 194 -1.37 0.80 0.54
CA PRO A 194 -2.60 0.13 0.98
C PRO A 194 -3.70 1.10 1.41
N VAL A 195 -3.36 2.18 2.11
CA VAL A 195 -4.34 3.18 2.56
C VAL A 195 -4.72 4.12 1.42
N ASP A 196 -3.78 4.50 0.56
CA ASP A 196 -4.09 5.30 -0.63
C ASP A 196 -5.06 4.55 -1.57
N THR A 197 -4.84 3.24 -1.74
CA THR A 197 -5.75 2.33 -2.47
C THR A 197 -7.10 2.24 -1.77
N MET A 198 -7.11 2.14 -0.44
CA MET A 198 -8.36 2.12 0.33
C MET A 198 -9.23 3.36 0.10
N ILE A 199 -8.60 4.54 0.02
CA ILE A 199 -9.28 5.81 -0.27
C ILE A 199 -9.78 5.81 -1.71
N ARG A 200 -8.89 5.57 -2.69
CA ARG A 200 -9.20 5.61 -4.12
C ARG A 200 -10.37 4.69 -4.49
N ASP A 201 -10.32 3.46 -3.99
CA ASP A 201 -11.25 2.40 -4.39
C ASP A 201 -12.41 2.24 -3.39
N ASN A 202 -12.54 3.17 -2.43
CA ASN A 202 -13.58 3.19 -1.38
C ASN A 202 -13.73 1.85 -0.63
N LEU A 203 -12.60 1.27 -0.23
CA LEU A 203 -12.57 -0.08 0.34
C LEU A 203 -12.81 -0.12 1.86
N TRP A 204 -12.93 1.04 2.52
CA TRP A 204 -13.23 1.12 3.94
C TRP A 204 -14.73 0.93 4.23
N ILE A 205 -15.10 0.76 5.50
CA ILE A 205 -16.50 0.54 5.95
C ILE A 205 -17.43 1.72 5.62
N CYS A 206 -16.85 2.90 5.41
CA CYS A 206 -17.53 4.11 4.97
C CYS A 206 -16.63 4.87 3.97
N PRO A 207 -17.20 5.75 3.13
CA PRO A 207 -16.41 6.57 2.21
C PRO A 207 -15.41 7.46 2.97
N ILE A 208 -14.19 7.56 2.43
CA ILE A 208 -13.16 8.50 2.90
C ILE A 208 -13.00 9.55 1.81
N THR A 209 -13.31 10.80 2.12
CA THR A 209 -13.26 11.90 1.15
C THR A 209 -12.23 12.95 1.55
N PRO A 210 -11.05 12.98 0.91
CA PRO A 210 -10.15 14.13 0.97
C PRO A 210 -10.82 15.37 0.37
N LYS A 211 -10.80 16.50 1.08
CA LYS A 211 -11.31 17.79 0.59
C LYS A 211 -10.44 18.93 1.12
N TYR A 212 -10.26 19.97 0.32
CA TYR A 212 -9.62 21.21 0.79
C TYR A 212 -10.40 21.84 1.96
N GLN A 213 -9.95 21.61 3.20
CA GLN A 213 -10.51 22.17 4.44
C GLN A 213 -9.51 22.07 5.60
N ASN A 214 -9.83 22.63 6.78
CA ASN A 214 -8.92 22.59 7.94
C ASN A 214 -9.28 21.50 8.97
N ASP A 215 -10.48 20.91 8.86
CA ASP A 215 -11.00 19.97 9.85
C ASP A 215 -10.93 18.53 9.33
N ALA A 216 -10.67 17.56 10.20
CA ALA A 216 -10.86 16.15 9.92
C ALA A 216 -11.92 15.61 10.88
N TYR A 217 -12.87 14.82 10.38
CA TYR A 217 -13.94 14.27 11.20
C TYR A 217 -14.60 13.04 10.55
N TYR A 218 -15.03 12.11 11.39
CA TYR A 218 -16.05 11.13 11.04
C TYR A 218 -17.46 11.68 11.30
N SER A 219 -18.31 11.69 10.26
CA SER A 219 -19.71 12.10 10.37
C SER A 219 -20.60 10.90 10.68
N ILE A 220 -21.11 10.80 11.91
CA ILE A 220 -22.04 9.73 12.31
C ILE A 220 -23.31 9.73 11.45
N THR A 221 -23.88 10.90 11.17
CA THR A 221 -25.17 11.03 10.47
C THR A 221 -25.07 10.67 8.99
N LYS A 222 -23.95 10.98 8.36
CA LYS A 222 -23.71 10.67 6.94
C LYS A 222 -22.94 9.37 6.73
N ASN A 223 -22.39 8.80 7.80
CA ASN A 223 -21.49 7.65 7.76
C ASN A 223 -20.38 7.84 6.71
N GLU A 224 -19.61 8.92 6.85
CA GLU A 224 -18.47 9.26 5.97
C GLU A 224 -17.33 9.86 6.79
N ILE A 225 -16.10 9.66 6.35
CA ILE A 225 -14.91 10.34 6.88
C ILE A 225 -14.56 11.47 5.92
N ILE A 226 -14.46 12.69 6.45
CA ILE A 226 -13.89 13.82 5.73
C ILE A 226 -12.52 14.13 6.34
N VAL A 227 -11.51 14.25 5.49
CA VAL A 227 -10.14 14.57 5.89
C VAL A 227 -9.61 15.70 4.98
N PRO A 228 -8.76 16.62 5.47
CA PRO A 228 -8.08 17.57 4.60
C PRO A 228 -7.29 16.85 3.48
N GLU A 229 -7.08 17.55 2.37
CA GLU A 229 -6.22 17.06 1.30
C GLU A 229 -4.81 16.73 1.82
N LYS A 230 -4.18 15.71 1.25
CA LYS A 230 -2.90 15.19 1.74
C LYS A 230 -1.81 16.26 1.70
N GLU A 231 -1.86 17.12 0.70
CA GLU A 231 -0.99 18.27 0.44
C GLU A 231 -1.12 19.37 1.51
N GLN A 232 -2.21 19.39 2.28
CA GLN A 232 -2.38 20.33 3.39
C GLN A 232 -1.62 19.92 4.66
N PHE A 233 -1.15 18.67 4.74
CA PHE A 233 -0.39 18.17 5.89
C PHE A 233 1.11 18.39 5.71
N LYS A 234 1.80 18.61 6.84
CA LYS A 234 3.26 18.78 6.88
C LYS A 234 4.02 17.51 6.49
N SER A 235 3.41 16.34 6.65
CA SER A 235 4.00 15.03 6.32
C SER A 235 2.90 14.01 6.04
N GLY A 236 3.22 12.98 5.26
CA GLY A 236 2.30 11.85 5.03
C GLY A 236 1.94 11.11 6.31
N GLU A 237 2.87 10.98 7.27
CA GLU A 237 2.56 10.42 8.60
C GLU A 237 1.50 11.23 9.34
N SER A 238 1.52 12.56 9.24
CA SER A 238 0.50 13.44 9.85
C SER A 238 -0.87 13.22 9.22
N PHE A 239 -0.91 13.04 7.89
CA PHE A 239 -2.13 12.68 7.15
C PHE A 239 -2.67 11.31 7.60
N TYR A 240 -1.86 10.25 7.54
CA TYR A 240 -2.32 8.90 7.90
C TYR A 240 -2.67 8.79 9.39
N GLY A 241 -1.91 9.43 10.27
CA GLY A 241 -2.23 9.48 11.70
C GLY A 241 -3.56 10.16 11.99
N THR A 242 -3.89 11.22 11.25
CA THR A 242 -5.21 11.89 11.31
C THR A 242 -6.30 11.00 10.74
N LEU A 243 -6.06 10.38 9.59
CA LEU A 243 -7.03 9.47 8.98
C LEU A 243 -7.32 8.26 9.86
N PHE A 244 -6.30 7.62 10.46
CA PHE A 244 -6.50 6.48 11.36
C PHE A 244 -7.30 6.84 12.61
N HIS A 245 -7.23 8.10 13.07
CA HIS A 245 -8.08 8.61 14.15
C HIS A 245 -9.55 8.57 13.72
N GLU A 246 -9.88 9.18 12.58
CA GLU A 246 -11.25 9.20 12.06
C GLU A 246 -11.75 7.80 11.66
N MET A 247 -10.87 6.95 11.12
CA MET A 247 -11.18 5.54 10.86
C MET A 247 -11.51 4.82 12.16
N THR A 248 -10.78 5.09 13.24
CA THR A 248 -11.09 4.50 14.56
C THR A 248 -12.45 4.94 15.05
N HIS A 249 -12.82 6.22 14.91
CA HIS A 249 -14.18 6.68 15.17
C HIS A 249 -15.21 5.95 14.32
N SER A 250 -15.01 5.83 13.00
CA SER A 250 -15.99 5.18 12.12
C SER A 250 -16.34 3.75 12.54
N THR A 251 -15.40 3.02 13.17
CA THR A 251 -15.70 1.67 13.72
C THR A 251 -16.69 1.68 14.87
N GLY A 252 -16.95 2.82 15.50
CA GLY A 252 -17.91 3.00 16.60
C GLY A 252 -19.37 3.06 16.16
N ALA A 253 -19.66 3.09 14.86
CA ALA A 253 -21.01 3.14 14.31
C ALA A 253 -21.88 1.94 14.75
N GLU A 254 -23.21 2.14 14.78
CA GLU A 254 -24.23 1.19 15.27
C GLU A 254 -24.11 -0.20 14.62
N ASN A 255 -23.88 -0.25 13.31
CA ASN A 255 -23.75 -1.52 12.57
C ASN A 255 -22.33 -2.10 12.56
N VAL A 256 -21.42 -1.59 13.40
CA VAL A 256 -19.99 -1.96 13.40
C VAL A 256 -19.55 -2.45 14.79
N LEU A 257 -19.24 -1.55 15.72
CA LEU A 257 -18.93 -1.89 17.12
C LEU A 257 -19.89 -1.24 18.11
N ASP A 258 -20.84 -0.42 17.64
CA ASP A 258 -21.91 0.20 18.43
C ASP A 258 -21.39 0.85 19.72
N ARG A 259 -20.39 1.71 19.59
CA ARG A 259 -19.76 2.39 20.72
C ARG A 259 -20.38 3.74 21.04
N PHE A 260 -20.91 4.42 20.02
CA PHE A 260 -21.44 5.76 20.20
C PHE A 260 -22.69 5.72 21.08
N LYS A 261 -22.68 6.57 22.11
CA LYS A 261 -23.84 6.83 22.95
C LYS A 261 -24.36 8.23 22.63
N PRO A 262 -25.68 8.47 22.69
CA PRO A 262 -26.21 9.83 22.56
C PRO A 262 -25.68 10.70 23.71
N THR A 263 -24.65 11.50 23.45
CA THR A 263 -24.05 12.38 24.46
C THR A 263 -23.69 13.74 23.88
N THR A 264 -23.50 14.71 24.77
CA THR A 264 -23.08 16.07 24.39
C THR A 264 -21.56 16.12 24.26
N PHE A 265 -21.06 16.98 23.36
CA PHE A 265 -19.64 17.29 23.26
C PHE A 265 -19.03 17.62 24.64
N GLY A 266 -17.89 17.00 24.95
CA GLY A 266 -17.20 17.17 26.24
C GLY A 266 -17.77 16.33 27.40
N SER A 267 -18.70 15.40 27.14
CA SER A 267 -19.13 14.43 28.16
C SER A 267 -18.03 13.39 28.45
N PRO A 268 -18.07 12.69 29.61
CA PRO A 268 -17.18 11.58 29.92
C PRO A 268 -17.17 10.49 28.83
N GLU A 269 -18.34 10.16 28.28
CA GLU A 269 -18.45 9.17 27.20
C GLU A 269 -17.80 9.65 25.90
N TYR A 270 -17.91 10.95 25.60
CA TYR A 270 -17.24 11.56 24.46
C TYR A 270 -15.72 11.53 24.66
N ALA A 271 -15.23 11.93 25.85
CA ALA A 271 -13.81 11.89 26.19
C ALA A 271 -13.24 10.46 26.08
N ARG A 272 -14.00 9.45 26.53
CA ARG A 272 -13.62 8.05 26.36
C ARG A 272 -13.46 7.66 24.89
N GLU A 273 -14.39 8.05 24.02
CA GLU A 273 -14.33 7.72 22.60
C GLU A 273 -13.14 8.40 21.91
N GLU A 274 -12.81 9.64 22.27
CA GLU A 274 -11.58 10.30 21.83
C GLU A 274 -10.32 9.54 22.29
N LEU A 275 -10.32 9.00 23.52
CA LEU A 275 -9.23 8.16 24.00
C LEU A 275 -9.12 6.86 23.18
N VAL A 276 -10.24 6.26 22.79
CA VAL A 276 -10.25 5.09 21.90
C VAL A 276 -9.64 5.46 20.55
N ALA A 277 -10.02 6.59 19.97
CA ALA A 277 -9.54 7.07 18.68
C ALA A 277 -8.04 7.44 18.69
N GLU A 278 -7.57 8.15 19.72
CA GLU A 278 -6.15 8.50 19.84
C GLU A 278 -5.26 7.27 20.07
N LEU A 279 -5.65 6.36 20.97
CA LEU A 279 -4.86 5.14 21.20
C LEU A 279 -4.94 4.18 20.00
N GLY A 280 -6.10 4.15 19.33
CA GLY A 280 -6.30 3.37 18.12
C GLY A 280 -5.41 3.85 16.98
N SER A 281 -5.43 5.14 16.68
CA SER A 281 -4.59 5.74 15.65
C SER A 281 -3.10 5.58 15.96
N ALA A 282 -2.68 5.77 17.22
CA ALA A 282 -1.29 5.57 17.63
C ALA A 282 -0.82 4.12 17.44
N LEU A 283 -1.66 3.13 17.75
CA LEU A 283 -1.34 1.72 17.55
C LEU A 283 -1.27 1.34 16.07
N VAL A 284 -2.21 1.81 15.26
CA VAL A 284 -2.22 1.54 13.82
C VAL A 284 -1.00 2.18 13.16
N ALA A 285 -0.73 3.46 13.46
CA ALA A 285 0.46 4.16 12.97
C ALA A 285 1.73 3.39 13.32
N GLN A 286 1.91 3.02 14.60
CA GLN A 286 3.08 2.27 15.05
C GLN A 286 3.24 0.91 14.36
N ARG A 287 2.13 0.20 14.08
CA ARG A 287 2.17 -1.09 13.35
C ARG A 287 2.78 -0.93 11.96
N TYR A 288 2.46 0.16 11.28
CA TYR A 288 2.93 0.46 9.93
C TYR A 288 4.18 1.34 9.91
N GLY A 289 4.88 1.45 11.05
CA GLY A 289 6.15 2.14 11.16
C GLY A 289 6.05 3.67 11.24
N MET A 290 4.85 4.23 11.32
CA MET A 290 4.58 5.66 11.37
C MET A 290 4.62 6.22 12.78
N THR A 291 5.10 7.45 12.92
CA THR A 291 5.07 8.18 14.19
C THR A 291 3.76 8.96 14.36
N LYS A 292 3.07 8.75 15.49
CA LYS A 292 1.87 9.53 15.87
C LYS A 292 2.16 10.48 17.02
N HIS A 293 2.05 11.76 16.74
CA HIS A 293 2.00 12.84 17.74
C HIS A 293 0.56 13.06 18.20
N ILE A 294 0.40 13.50 19.44
CA ILE A 294 -0.90 13.98 19.93
C ILE A 294 -1.23 15.31 19.24
N LYS A 295 -2.46 15.45 18.74
CA LYS A 295 -2.93 16.71 18.17
C LYS A 295 -3.09 17.75 19.28
N GLU A 296 -2.86 19.02 18.96
CA GLU A 296 -3.04 20.13 19.92
C GLU A 296 -4.47 20.15 20.48
N ASP A 297 -5.47 19.90 19.64
CA ASP A 297 -6.89 19.86 20.04
C ASP A 297 -7.22 18.69 20.98
N SER A 298 -6.46 17.60 20.91
CA SER A 298 -6.58 16.44 21.80
C SER A 298 -6.09 16.75 23.22
N CYS A 299 -5.38 17.87 23.43
CA CYS A 299 -4.89 18.30 24.74
C CYS A 299 -6.03 18.62 25.72
N ALA A 300 -7.18 19.07 25.21
CA ALA A 300 -8.35 19.38 26.02
C ALA A 300 -8.87 18.14 26.79
N TYR A 301 -8.66 16.94 26.22
CA TYR A 301 -9.16 15.69 26.78
C TYR A 301 -8.15 14.98 27.69
N LEU A 302 -6.84 15.29 27.60
CA LEU A 302 -5.80 14.65 28.43
C LEU A 302 -6.11 14.70 29.92
N LYS A 303 -6.63 15.84 30.40
CA LYS A 303 -7.03 16.01 31.79
C LYS A 303 -8.20 15.09 32.16
N GLY A 304 -9.22 15.02 31.30
CA GLY A 304 -10.37 14.13 31.51
C GLY A 304 -9.98 12.66 31.52
N TRP A 305 -9.10 12.24 30.61
CA TRP A 305 -8.57 10.87 30.60
C TRP A 305 -7.80 10.53 31.86
N LEU A 306 -6.95 11.45 32.34
CA LEU A 306 -6.20 11.26 33.59
C LEU A 306 -7.14 11.10 34.79
N ASP A 307 -8.17 11.93 34.87
CA ASP A 307 -9.15 11.87 35.97
C ASP A 307 -9.90 10.52 35.94
N GLU A 308 -10.36 10.07 34.77
CA GLU A 308 -11.06 8.77 34.62
C GLU A 308 -10.16 7.55 34.87
N LEU A 309 -8.91 7.59 34.38
CA LEU A 309 -7.91 6.54 34.61
C LEU A 309 -7.55 6.41 36.09
N LYS A 310 -7.52 7.53 36.84
CA LYS A 310 -7.25 7.56 38.29
C LYS A 310 -8.42 7.03 39.11
N GLU A 311 -9.65 7.21 38.64
CA GLU A 311 -10.87 6.81 39.36
C GLU A 311 -11.25 5.33 39.17
N SER A 312 -10.97 4.70 38.01
CA SER A 312 -11.43 3.32 37.74
C SER A 312 -10.53 2.48 36.81
N PRO A 313 -9.96 1.35 37.27
CA PRO A 313 -9.26 0.39 36.39
C PRO A 313 -10.18 -0.31 35.40
N GLN A 314 -11.48 -0.37 35.69
CA GLN A 314 -12.43 -0.96 34.76
C GLN A 314 -12.59 -0.07 33.52
N PHE A 315 -12.36 1.24 33.65
CA PHE A 315 -12.34 2.18 32.54
C PHE A 315 -11.21 1.85 31.55
N ILE A 316 -9.96 1.67 32.03
CA ILE A 316 -8.85 1.29 31.14
C ILE A 316 -9.11 -0.06 30.45
N LYS A 317 -9.70 -1.02 31.17
CA LYS A 317 -10.02 -2.33 30.61
C LYS A 317 -11.00 -2.22 29.44
N THR A 318 -12.13 -1.53 29.62
CA THR A 318 -13.14 -1.41 28.57
C THR A 318 -12.64 -0.57 27.40
N THR A 319 -11.97 0.56 27.68
CA THR A 319 -11.38 1.42 26.64
C THR A 319 -10.38 0.67 25.78
N LEU A 320 -9.43 -0.04 26.39
CA LEU A 320 -8.41 -0.78 25.63
C LEU A 320 -8.96 -2.02 24.91
N LEU A 321 -10.09 -2.59 25.36
CA LEU A 321 -10.82 -3.61 24.60
C LEU A 321 -11.44 -3.04 23.31
N ASP A 322 -11.98 -1.83 23.38
CA ASP A 322 -12.53 -1.14 22.20
C ASP A 322 -11.41 -0.71 21.24
N VAL A 323 -10.31 -0.17 21.78
CA VAL A 323 -9.08 0.09 21.00
C VAL A 323 -8.63 -1.19 20.28
N LYS A 324 -8.55 -2.33 20.98
CA LYS A 324 -8.18 -3.61 20.36
C LYS A 324 -9.11 -3.98 19.19
N ARG A 325 -10.42 -3.86 19.37
CA ARG A 325 -11.41 -4.23 18.34
C ARG A 325 -11.30 -3.32 17.13
N ALA A 326 -11.29 -2.00 17.34
CA ALA A 326 -11.20 -1.01 16.28
C ALA A 326 -9.89 -1.14 15.48
N THR A 327 -8.75 -1.21 16.17
CA THR A 327 -7.44 -1.38 15.52
C THR A 327 -7.36 -2.69 14.76
N SER A 328 -7.89 -3.80 15.28
CA SER A 328 -7.90 -5.07 14.56
C SER A 328 -8.64 -4.98 13.23
N MET A 329 -9.76 -4.25 13.16
CA MET A 329 -10.49 -4.04 11.91
C MET A 329 -9.68 -3.25 10.89
N ILE A 330 -9.08 -2.14 11.34
CA ILE A 330 -8.25 -1.29 10.49
C ILE A 330 -7.07 -2.10 9.94
N THR A 331 -6.32 -2.76 10.83
CA THR A 331 -5.11 -3.49 10.43
C THR A 331 -5.42 -4.69 9.57
N GLN A 332 -6.51 -5.42 9.83
CA GLN A 332 -6.92 -6.54 8.96
C GLN A 332 -7.27 -6.06 7.56
N LYS A 333 -7.94 -4.91 7.44
CA LYS A 333 -8.28 -4.37 6.12
C LYS A 333 -7.04 -3.84 5.40
N VAL A 334 -6.19 -3.10 6.09
CA VAL A 334 -4.93 -2.58 5.53
C VAL A 334 -4.02 -3.73 5.12
N ASP A 335 -3.82 -4.74 5.97
CA ASP A 335 -3.00 -5.92 5.67
C ASP A 335 -3.60 -6.73 4.51
N LYS A 336 -4.93 -6.85 4.42
CA LYS A 336 -5.60 -7.50 3.29
C LYS A 336 -5.33 -6.75 1.97
N ILE A 337 -5.47 -5.42 1.96
CA ILE A 337 -5.17 -4.62 0.77
C ILE A 337 -3.67 -4.71 0.45
N ALA A 338 -2.79 -4.69 1.46
CA ALA A 338 -1.36 -4.85 1.26
C ALA A 338 -1.03 -6.21 0.64
N GLN A 339 -1.65 -7.30 1.10
CA GLN A 339 -1.51 -8.63 0.50
C GLN A 339 -2.06 -8.69 -0.92
N GLU A 340 -3.21 -8.09 -1.19
CA GLU A 340 -3.77 -8.00 -2.54
C GLU A 340 -2.84 -7.19 -3.45
N LEU A 341 -2.25 -6.09 -2.95
CA LEU A 341 -1.25 -5.32 -3.68
C LEU A 341 0.05 -6.11 -3.87
N GLU A 342 0.54 -6.85 -2.87
CA GLU A 342 1.72 -7.71 -2.95
C GLU A 342 1.50 -8.90 -3.88
N GLN A 343 0.30 -9.48 -3.93
CA GLN A 343 -0.06 -10.51 -4.91
C GLN A 343 -0.12 -9.91 -6.30
N ASN A 344 -0.78 -8.76 -6.45
CA ASN A 344 -0.77 -8.01 -7.70
C ASN A 344 0.64 -7.54 -8.09
N VAL A 345 1.56 -7.33 -7.13
CA VAL A 345 2.96 -6.91 -7.36
C VAL A 345 3.87 -8.12 -7.59
N GLY A 346 3.61 -9.26 -6.96
CA GLY A 346 4.30 -10.53 -7.15
C GLY A 346 3.95 -11.15 -8.50
N GLU A 347 2.67 -11.11 -8.87
CA GLU A 347 2.21 -11.37 -10.24
C GLU A 347 2.82 -10.38 -11.23
N LYS A 348 3.03 -9.10 -10.85
CA LYS A 348 3.76 -8.10 -11.65
C LYS A 348 5.30 -8.12 -11.50
N GLN A 349 5.88 -8.96 -10.65
CA GLN A 349 7.34 -9.12 -10.49
C GLN A 349 7.79 -10.41 -11.18
N GLU A 350 6.92 -11.41 -11.27
CA GLU A 350 7.01 -12.45 -12.31
C GLU A 350 6.65 -11.89 -13.71
N ASN A 351 5.75 -10.89 -13.80
CA ASN A 351 5.43 -10.15 -15.04
C ASN A 351 5.79 -8.64 -14.97
N GLY A 352 7.08 -8.33 -14.84
CA GLY A 352 7.67 -7.00 -14.63
C GLY A 352 7.05 -5.79 -15.37
N ALA A 353 6.35 -4.93 -14.60
CA ALA A 353 6.16 -3.48 -14.79
C ALA A 353 5.43 -2.93 -16.04
N ALA A 354 4.14 -2.59 -15.89
CA ALA A 354 3.56 -1.35 -16.42
C ALA A 354 2.24 -1.01 -15.70
N ALA A 355 1.82 0.25 -15.78
CA ALA A 355 0.41 0.61 -15.62
C ALA A 355 -0.43 -0.39 -16.42
N LYS A 356 -1.15 -1.30 -15.72
CA LYS A 356 -1.87 -2.48 -16.28
C LYS A 356 -1.49 -2.69 -17.75
N GLU A 357 -0.31 -3.27 -17.98
CA GLU A 357 0.37 -3.22 -19.30
C GLU A 357 -0.64 -3.43 -20.41
N LYS A 358 -0.83 -2.41 -21.27
CA LYS A 358 -1.85 -2.47 -22.32
C LYS A 358 -1.58 -3.76 -23.10
N THR A 359 -2.53 -4.68 -23.08
CA THR A 359 -2.42 -5.94 -23.84
C THR A 359 -2.84 -5.66 -25.27
N PHE A 360 -1.95 -5.95 -26.20
CA PHE A 360 -2.18 -5.82 -27.63
C PHE A 360 -2.49 -7.19 -28.21
N TYR A 361 -3.46 -7.25 -29.11
CA TYR A 361 -3.87 -8.47 -29.80
C TYR A 361 -3.42 -8.38 -31.24
N SER A 362 -2.53 -9.27 -31.66
CA SER A 362 -1.99 -9.32 -33.00
C SER A 362 -2.54 -10.52 -33.76
N SER A 363 -3.15 -10.29 -34.91
CA SER A 363 -3.74 -11.34 -35.74
C SER A 363 -2.65 -12.23 -36.34
N VAL A 364 -2.69 -13.53 -36.02
CA VAL A 364 -1.75 -14.53 -36.51
C VAL A 364 -2.36 -15.53 -37.48
N ALA A 365 -3.67 -15.79 -37.38
CA ALA A 365 -4.39 -16.60 -38.36
C ALA A 365 -5.84 -16.15 -38.49
N TYR A 366 -6.31 -15.99 -39.72
CA TYR A 366 -7.71 -15.68 -40.04
C TYR A 366 -8.33 -16.83 -40.82
N LEU A 367 -9.25 -17.55 -40.17
CA LEU A 367 -9.88 -18.78 -40.66
C LEU A 367 -11.30 -18.47 -41.15
N GLN A 368 -11.48 -18.59 -42.46
CA GLN A 368 -12.74 -18.26 -43.13
C GLN A 368 -13.29 -19.40 -43.98
N PHE A 369 -12.53 -20.48 -44.18
CA PHE A 369 -12.95 -21.63 -44.97
C PHE A 369 -13.60 -22.68 -44.07
N SER A 370 -14.66 -23.31 -44.59
CA SER A 370 -15.44 -24.31 -43.85
C SER A 370 -14.62 -25.49 -43.34
N ASP A 371 -13.55 -25.86 -44.05
CA ASP A 371 -12.69 -26.97 -43.65
C ASP A 371 -11.91 -26.65 -42.38
N ASP A 372 -11.52 -25.39 -42.19
CA ASP A 372 -10.78 -24.91 -41.03
C ASP A 372 -11.71 -24.59 -39.85
N THR A 373 -12.90 -24.02 -40.12
CA THR A 373 -13.82 -23.59 -39.06
C THR A 373 -14.66 -24.73 -38.49
N ARG A 374 -14.94 -25.80 -39.25
CA ARG A 374 -15.85 -26.88 -38.82
C ARG A 374 -15.45 -27.52 -37.50
N GLN A 375 -14.16 -27.82 -37.31
CA GLN A 375 -13.68 -28.41 -36.08
C GLN A 375 -13.80 -27.44 -34.89
N LEU A 376 -13.55 -26.15 -35.13
CA LEU A 376 -13.74 -25.10 -34.12
C LEU A 376 -15.22 -24.86 -33.81
N ASP A 377 -16.12 -24.96 -34.79
CA ASP A 377 -17.56 -24.87 -34.59
C ASP A 377 -18.06 -26.02 -33.70
N GLU A 378 -17.63 -27.26 -33.97
CA GLU A 378 -17.99 -28.44 -33.16
C GLU A 378 -17.53 -28.29 -31.70
N LEU A 379 -16.33 -27.75 -31.46
CA LEU A 379 -15.80 -27.52 -30.13
C LEU A 379 -16.54 -26.38 -29.42
N ARG A 380 -16.85 -25.28 -30.13
CA ARG A 380 -17.64 -24.17 -29.61
C ARG A 380 -19.04 -24.59 -29.20
N GLU A 381 -19.73 -25.37 -30.03
CA GLU A 381 -21.09 -25.87 -29.73
C GLU A 381 -21.13 -26.79 -28.52
N LYS A 382 -20.06 -27.55 -28.27
CA LYS A 382 -19.89 -28.40 -27.08
C LYS A 382 -19.49 -27.61 -25.83
N GLY A 383 -19.09 -26.34 -25.98
CA GLY A 383 -18.54 -25.52 -24.89
C GLY A 383 -17.14 -25.96 -24.44
N ASP A 384 -16.37 -26.61 -25.32
CA ASP A 384 -15.02 -27.08 -25.04
C ASP A 384 -13.99 -25.97 -25.33
N TYR A 385 -13.80 -25.08 -24.36
CA TYR A 385 -12.90 -23.93 -24.49
C TYR A 385 -11.42 -24.32 -24.51
N GLU A 386 -11.02 -25.38 -23.80
CA GLU A 386 -9.63 -25.87 -23.82
C GLU A 386 -9.29 -26.50 -25.17
N GLY A 387 -10.21 -27.29 -25.73
CA GLY A 387 -10.10 -27.85 -27.07
C GLY A 387 -10.00 -26.78 -28.15
N LEU A 388 -10.80 -25.70 -28.05
CA LEU A 388 -10.75 -24.55 -28.96
C LEU A 388 -9.37 -23.90 -28.99
N LEU A 389 -8.79 -23.59 -27.83
CA LEU A 389 -7.46 -22.97 -27.74
C LEU A 389 -6.37 -23.92 -28.26
N THR A 390 -6.48 -25.21 -27.97
CA THR A 390 -5.50 -26.22 -28.42
C THR A 390 -5.48 -26.32 -29.94
N LEU A 391 -6.66 -26.39 -30.56
CA LEU A 391 -6.77 -26.45 -32.03
C LEU A 391 -6.38 -25.11 -32.68
N ALA A 392 -6.79 -23.97 -32.11
CA ALA A 392 -6.42 -22.66 -32.63
C ALA A 392 -4.91 -22.44 -32.68
N LYS A 393 -4.16 -22.97 -31.70
CA LYS A 393 -2.70 -22.93 -31.67
C LYS A 393 -2.04 -23.76 -32.78
N GLU A 394 -2.71 -24.76 -33.36
CA GLU A 394 -2.15 -25.53 -34.49
C GLU A 394 -2.09 -24.70 -35.78
N TYR A 395 -2.93 -23.66 -35.90
CA TYR A 395 -2.90 -22.72 -37.03
C TYR A 395 -1.83 -21.63 -36.88
N TYR A 396 -1.15 -21.56 -35.74
CA TYR A 396 -0.07 -20.62 -35.52
C TYR A 396 1.23 -21.15 -36.15
N ASP A 397 1.76 -20.40 -37.13
CA ASP A 397 2.94 -20.77 -37.92
C ASP A 397 4.27 -20.19 -37.38
N GLY A 398 4.24 -19.52 -36.22
CA GLY A 398 5.43 -18.92 -35.59
C GLY A 398 5.65 -17.45 -35.93
N ASN A 399 4.71 -16.77 -36.57
CA ASN A 399 4.81 -15.34 -36.88
C ASN A 399 4.72 -14.45 -35.61
N GLY A 400 5.57 -13.42 -35.52
CA GLY A 400 5.55 -12.46 -34.41
C GLY A 400 4.43 -11.42 -34.53
N ILE A 401 4.69 -10.20 -34.05
CA ILE A 401 3.76 -9.07 -34.14
C ILE A 401 3.45 -8.78 -35.62
N ASN A 402 2.17 -8.88 -35.99
CA ASN A 402 1.65 -8.43 -37.26
C ASN A 402 1.45 -6.91 -37.23
N GLU A 403 2.39 -6.18 -37.82
CA GLU A 403 2.43 -4.72 -37.74
C GLU A 403 1.16 -4.04 -38.25
N GLN A 404 0.48 -4.62 -39.24
CA GLN A 404 -0.76 -4.07 -39.81
C GLN A 404 -2.01 -4.43 -39.00
N HIS A 405 -2.01 -5.60 -38.35
CA HIS A 405 -3.18 -6.20 -37.71
C HIS A 405 -2.95 -6.43 -36.22
N THR A 406 -2.55 -5.37 -35.51
CA THR A 406 -2.39 -5.35 -34.05
C THR A 406 -3.33 -4.31 -33.44
N TYR A 407 -4.02 -4.67 -32.36
CA TYR A 407 -5.14 -3.91 -31.80
C TYR A 407 -5.14 -3.86 -30.28
N LEU A 408 -5.84 -2.89 -29.68
CA LEU A 408 -5.99 -2.76 -28.22
C LEU A 408 -7.09 -3.67 -27.62
N SER A 409 -7.92 -4.27 -28.47
CA SER A 409 -9.00 -5.18 -28.09
C SER A 409 -8.93 -6.42 -28.97
N ALA A 410 -9.39 -7.57 -28.48
CA ALA A 410 -9.59 -8.76 -29.31
C ALA A 410 -10.81 -8.62 -30.24
N THR A 411 -11.79 -7.80 -29.86
CA THR A 411 -13.05 -7.62 -30.62
C THR A 411 -13.03 -6.26 -31.32
N ASN A 412 -12.57 -6.23 -32.57
CA ASN A 412 -12.32 -4.99 -33.31
C ASN A 412 -13.39 -4.70 -34.37
N ASN A 413 -14.10 -5.74 -34.82
CA ASN A 413 -15.11 -5.66 -35.84
C ASN A 413 -16.52 -5.90 -35.27
N LYS A 414 -17.52 -5.35 -35.96
CA LYS A 414 -18.92 -5.53 -35.57
C LYS A 414 -19.33 -7.00 -35.76
N GLY A 415 -19.69 -7.65 -34.65
CA GLY A 415 -20.07 -9.07 -34.66
C GLY A 415 -19.01 -9.99 -34.08
N ASP A 416 -17.84 -9.47 -33.73
CA ASP A 416 -16.80 -10.20 -33.03
C ASP A 416 -17.26 -10.60 -31.63
N SER A 417 -16.96 -11.84 -31.27
CA SER A 417 -17.18 -12.40 -29.95
C SER A 417 -15.93 -13.15 -29.54
N LEU A 418 -15.30 -12.70 -28.45
CA LEU A 418 -14.21 -13.44 -27.83
C LEU A 418 -14.77 -14.75 -27.26
N ILE A 419 -14.33 -15.89 -27.80
CA ILE A 419 -14.90 -17.21 -27.46
C ILE A 419 -13.99 -18.04 -26.56
N ALA A 420 -12.67 -17.85 -26.63
CA ALA A 420 -11.71 -18.48 -25.73
C ALA A 420 -10.44 -17.63 -25.63
N GLU A 421 -9.81 -17.58 -24.46
CA GLU A 421 -8.59 -16.81 -24.21
C GLU A 421 -7.73 -17.53 -23.17
N ASP A 422 -6.41 -17.50 -23.36
CA ASP A 422 -5.43 -17.86 -22.33
C ASP A 422 -4.37 -16.76 -22.15
N GLU A 423 -3.26 -17.10 -21.51
CA GLU A 423 -2.15 -16.18 -21.26
C GLU A 423 -1.61 -15.54 -22.55
N ASN A 424 -1.50 -16.31 -23.64
CA ASN A 424 -0.80 -15.91 -24.86
C ASN A 424 -1.71 -15.79 -26.10
N PHE A 425 -2.86 -16.45 -26.12
CA PHE A 425 -3.74 -16.52 -27.29
C PHE A 425 -5.16 -16.06 -26.98
N ALA A 426 -5.79 -15.44 -27.97
CA ALA A 426 -7.22 -15.16 -27.99
C ALA A 426 -7.83 -15.73 -29.28
N VAL A 427 -8.99 -16.37 -29.16
CA VAL A 427 -9.76 -16.88 -30.28
C VAL A 427 -11.05 -16.06 -30.37
N VAL A 428 -11.25 -15.42 -31.51
CA VAL A 428 -12.37 -14.53 -31.75
C VAL A 428 -13.23 -15.11 -32.86
N TYR A 429 -14.53 -15.21 -32.60
CA TYR A 429 -15.50 -15.67 -33.57
C TYR A 429 -16.33 -14.51 -34.09
N ASN A 430 -16.54 -14.44 -35.40
CA ASN A 430 -17.42 -13.47 -36.02
C ASN A 430 -18.58 -14.16 -36.75
N GLY A 431 -19.75 -14.14 -36.12
CA GLY A 431 -20.98 -14.71 -36.68
C GLY A 431 -21.65 -13.85 -37.74
N SER A 432 -21.22 -12.59 -37.93
CA SER A 432 -21.87 -11.65 -38.85
C SER A 432 -21.41 -11.79 -40.30
N VAL A 433 -20.27 -12.45 -40.53
CA VAL A 433 -19.62 -12.61 -41.84
C VAL A 433 -19.56 -14.07 -42.32
N GLY A 434 -20.51 -14.90 -41.87
CA GLY A 434 -20.58 -16.31 -42.28
C GLY A 434 -19.83 -17.29 -41.38
N GLY A 435 -19.42 -16.84 -40.19
CA GLY A 435 -18.84 -17.70 -39.15
C GLY A 435 -17.34 -17.89 -39.28
N THR A 436 -16.58 -16.81 -39.15
CA THR A 436 -15.10 -16.84 -39.23
C THR A 436 -14.46 -16.88 -37.86
N TYR A 437 -13.25 -17.41 -37.79
CA TYR A 437 -12.42 -17.43 -36.58
C TYR A 437 -11.14 -16.65 -36.80
N GLU A 438 -10.74 -15.86 -35.84
CA GLU A 438 -9.46 -15.16 -35.83
C GLU A 438 -8.67 -15.60 -34.59
N VAL A 439 -7.44 -16.04 -34.83
CA VAL A 439 -6.48 -16.41 -33.79
C VAL A 439 -5.53 -15.24 -33.61
N MET A 440 -5.43 -14.74 -32.39
CA MET A 440 -4.60 -13.60 -32.04
C MET A 440 -3.60 -13.97 -30.96
N LEU A 441 -2.37 -13.45 -31.08
CA LEU A 441 -1.37 -13.45 -30.02
C LEU A 441 -1.49 -12.20 -29.16
N LYS A 442 -1.25 -12.37 -27.87
CA LYS A 442 -1.21 -11.29 -26.89
C LYS A 442 0.23 -10.81 -26.73
N PHE A 443 0.42 -9.52 -26.87
CA PHE A 443 1.69 -8.84 -26.65
C PHE A 443 1.55 -7.78 -25.59
N THR A 444 2.62 -7.57 -24.85
CA THR A 444 2.68 -6.52 -23.86
C THR A 444 3.06 -5.18 -24.52
N GLU A 445 2.71 -4.05 -23.90
CA GLU A 445 3.11 -2.74 -24.38
C GLU A 445 4.63 -2.61 -24.52
N GLN A 446 5.40 -3.20 -23.60
CA GLN A 446 6.85 -3.21 -23.69
C GLN A 446 7.35 -4.01 -24.91
N GLU A 447 6.72 -5.12 -25.26
CA GLU A 447 7.04 -5.88 -26.47
C GLU A 447 6.73 -5.07 -27.75
N ILE A 448 5.61 -4.33 -27.78
CA ILE A 448 5.29 -3.42 -28.89
C ILE A 448 6.32 -2.28 -28.97
N ARG A 449 6.69 -1.66 -27.84
CA ARG A 449 7.71 -0.59 -27.78
C ARG A 449 9.07 -1.09 -28.26
N ASP A 450 9.46 -2.30 -27.87
CA ASP A 450 10.71 -2.92 -28.31
C ASP A 450 10.67 -3.31 -29.79
N HIS A 451 9.52 -3.74 -30.31
CA HIS A 451 9.31 -3.96 -31.73
C HIS A 451 9.48 -2.67 -32.54
N ILE A 452 8.82 -1.58 -32.12
CA ILE A 452 8.95 -0.25 -32.74
C ILE A 452 10.41 0.20 -32.80
N ARG A 453 11.16 0.04 -31.70
CA ARG A 453 12.60 0.40 -31.65
C ARG A 453 13.46 -0.41 -32.62
N ARG A 454 13.09 -1.67 -32.90
CA ARG A 454 13.89 -2.59 -33.73
C ARG A 454 13.54 -2.52 -35.21
N TYR A 455 12.25 -2.37 -35.53
CA TYR A 455 11.73 -2.54 -36.89
C TYR A 455 11.06 -1.28 -37.44
N GLY A 456 10.78 -0.28 -36.61
CA GLY A 456 10.12 0.95 -37.03
C GLY A 456 8.60 0.82 -37.13
N VAL A 457 7.96 1.73 -37.87
CA VAL A 457 6.49 1.84 -38.02
C VAL A 457 6.03 2.00 -39.47
N ASP A 458 6.90 1.74 -40.45
CA ASP A 458 6.65 2.02 -41.88
C ASP A 458 5.37 1.35 -42.41
N ILE A 459 5.19 0.06 -42.11
CA ILE A 459 4.02 -0.71 -42.52
C ILE A 459 3.01 -0.90 -41.38
N ALA A 460 3.21 -0.21 -40.25
CA ALA A 460 2.39 -0.41 -39.06
C ALA A 460 0.99 0.20 -39.17
N GLY A 461 0.03 -0.46 -38.54
CA GLY A 461 -1.34 0.01 -38.35
C GLY A 461 -1.42 1.11 -37.28
N GLU A 462 -2.60 1.73 -37.16
CA GLU A 462 -2.80 2.92 -36.33
C GLU A 462 -2.49 2.68 -34.84
N THR A 463 -2.76 1.47 -34.33
CA THR A 463 -2.50 1.14 -32.93
C THR A 463 -1.01 1.18 -32.58
N ILE A 464 -0.14 0.63 -33.42
CA ILE A 464 1.31 0.66 -33.20
C ILE A 464 1.85 2.08 -33.42
N LYS A 465 1.32 2.81 -34.42
CA LYS A 465 1.66 4.22 -34.64
C LYS A 465 1.31 5.10 -33.45
N GLU A 466 0.17 4.87 -32.82
CA GLU A 466 -0.23 5.60 -31.61
C GLU A 466 0.73 5.35 -30.45
N VAL A 467 1.20 4.11 -30.27
CA VAL A 467 2.25 3.79 -29.28
C VAL A 467 3.55 4.53 -29.60
N ALA A 468 3.94 4.60 -30.87
CA ALA A 468 5.12 5.36 -31.28
C ALA A 468 4.98 6.87 -30.97
N ARG A 469 3.80 7.46 -31.20
CA ARG A 469 3.50 8.86 -30.80
C ARG A 469 3.55 9.05 -29.29
N GLU A 470 3.02 8.11 -28.51
CA GLU A 470 3.14 8.13 -27.04
C GLU A 470 4.62 8.08 -26.60
N MET A 471 5.44 7.22 -27.23
CA MET A 471 6.88 7.16 -26.98
C MET A 471 7.58 8.50 -27.27
N ALA A 472 7.20 9.20 -28.35
CA ALA A 472 7.75 10.52 -28.67
C ALA A 472 7.33 11.59 -27.63
N VAL A 473 6.07 11.59 -27.17
CA VAL A 473 5.61 12.50 -26.09
C VAL A 473 6.42 12.30 -24.80
N GLU A 474 6.67 11.04 -24.43
CA GLU A 474 7.46 10.71 -23.23
C GLU A 474 8.90 11.22 -23.35
N GLN A 475 9.52 11.06 -24.52
CA GLN A 475 10.86 11.57 -24.79
C GLN A 475 10.94 13.10 -24.67
N PHE A 476 9.99 13.83 -25.26
CA PHE A 476 9.96 15.29 -25.17
C PHE A 476 9.62 15.80 -23.76
N SER A 477 8.74 15.09 -23.04
CA SER A 477 8.43 15.40 -21.64
C SER A 477 9.66 15.24 -20.74
N ALA A 478 10.46 14.18 -20.95
CA ALA A 478 11.70 13.98 -20.22
C ALA A 478 12.72 15.11 -20.47
N LEU A 479 12.80 15.60 -21.70
CA LEU A 479 13.68 16.73 -22.05
C LEU A 479 13.22 18.05 -21.43
N ALA A 480 11.91 18.31 -21.36
CA ALA A 480 11.37 19.54 -20.74
C ALA A 480 11.78 19.71 -19.27
N HIS A 481 11.96 18.60 -18.53
CA HIS A 481 12.42 18.63 -17.14
C HIS A 481 13.92 18.90 -16.98
N GLN A 482 14.74 18.64 -18.02
CA GLN A 482 16.19 18.82 -17.98
C GLN A 482 16.62 20.12 -18.68
N LYS A 483 16.22 20.28 -19.95
CA LYS A 483 16.47 21.46 -20.78
C LYS A 483 15.62 21.36 -22.05
N ILE A 484 14.76 22.36 -22.28
CA ILE A 484 13.94 22.43 -23.50
C ILE A 484 14.87 22.48 -24.72
N PRO A 485 14.69 21.61 -25.74
CA PRO A 485 15.47 21.65 -26.97
C PRO A 485 15.33 23.00 -27.67
N ALA A 486 16.45 23.60 -28.01
CA ALA A 486 16.51 24.86 -28.73
C ALA A 486 17.65 24.86 -29.75
N PHE A 487 17.41 25.51 -30.88
CA PHE A 487 18.38 25.75 -31.93
C PHE A 487 18.79 27.22 -31.94
N GLU A 488 20.09 27.48 -32.00
CA GLU A 488 20.65 28.82 -32.19
C GLU A 488 20.93 28.99 -33.69
N MET A 489 20.25 29.94 -34.31
CA MET A 489 20.35 30.23 -35.74
C MET A 489 21.53 31.15 -36.04
N PRO A 490 22.12 31.12 -37.26
CA PRO A 490 23.23 31.98 -37.64
C PRO A 490 22.96 33.49 -37.54
N ASN A 491 21.71 33.92 -37.60
CA ASN A 491 21.28 35.31 -37.40
C ASN A 491 21.17 35.71 -35.91
N GLY A 492 21.38 34.78 -34.98
CA GLY A 492 21.28 34.98 -33.53
C GLY A 492 19.91 34.64 -32.92
N ASP A 493 18.93 34.20 -33.71
CA ASP A 493 17.63 33.77 -33.20
C ASP A 493 17.71 32.45 -32.45
N VAL A 494 16.92 32.31 -31.38
CA VAL A 494 16.77 31.05 -30.63
C VAL A 494 15.38 30.49 -30.86
N LEU A 495 15.33 29.30 -31.45
CA LEU A 495 14.08 28.59 -31.77
C LEU A 495 13.95 27.36 -30.88
N TYR A 496 12.82 27.24 -30.17
CA TYR A 496 12.49 26.09 -29.33
C TYR A 496 11.71 25.05 -30.12
N VAL A 497 11.83 23.78 -29.71
CA VAL A 497 11.18 22.64 -30.37
C VAL A 497 10.28 21.91 -29.39
N GLU A 498 9.04 21.66 -29.81
CA GLU A 498 8.09 20.81 -29.11
C GLU A 498 7.52 19.75 -30.07
N TYR A 499 7.17 18.58 -29.53
CA TYR A 499 6.49 17.54 -30.32
C TYR A 499 4.98 17.67 -30.18
N ASN A 500 4.30 17.75 -31.33
CA ASN A 500 2.86 17.79 -31.43
C ASN A 500 2.31 16.41 -31.78
N LYS A 501 1.71 15.74 -30.79
CA LYS A 501 1.14 14.40 -30.92
C LYS A 501 0.00 14.34 -31.97
N GLU A 502 -0.81 15.39 -32.08
CA GLU A 502 -2.01 15.38 -32.94
C GLU A 502 -1.63 15.45 -34.43
N SER A 503 -0.61 16.25 -34.78
CA SER A 503 -0.13 16.38 -36.16
C SER A 503 1.06 15.47 -36.48
N ASP A 504 1.62 14.79 -35.48
CA ASP A 504 2.85 13.98 -35.59
C ASP A 504 4.04 14.78 -36.15
N THR A 505 4.18 16.02 -35.66
CA THR A 505 5.19 16.99 -36.11
C THR A 505 6.04 17.53 -34.97
N LEU A 506 7.25 17.97 -35.32
CA LEU A 506 8.06 18.88 -34.53
C LEU A 506 7.67 20.31 -34.88
N ASP A 507 7.08 20.99 -33.91
CA ASP A 507 6.71 22.39 -33.98
C ASP A 507 7.91 23.21 -33.48
N VAL A 508 8.39 24.14 -34.30
CA VAL A 508 9.58 24.95 -34.03
C VAL A 508 9.23 26.43 -34.06
N GLY A 509 9.62 27.19 -33.04
CA GLY A 509 9.37 28.62 -33.02
C GLY A 509 9.86 29.34 -31.77
N GLN A 510 9.37 30.57 -31.55
CA GLN A 510 9.76 31.37 -30.39
C GLN A 510 8.90 31.04 -29.17
N ALA A 511 9.53 31.01 -28.00
CA ALA A 511 8.84 30.86 -26.72
C ALA A 511 8.11 32.16 -26.35
N THR A 512 6.85 32.06 -25.96
CA THR A 512 6.05 33.18 -25.44
C THR A 512 5.51 32.85 -24.05
N ASN A 513 4.98 33.86 -23.35
CA ASN A 513 4.32 33.65 -22.05
C ASN A 513 3.08 32.73 -22.12
N ALA A 514 2.57 32.43 -23.32
CA ALA A 514 1.42 31.56 -23.56
C ALA A 514 1.80 30.18 -24.15
N GLY A 515 3.10 29.87 -24.28
CA GLY A 515 3.61 28.65 -24.91
C GLY A 515 4.43 28.92 -26.17
N LEU A 516 4.75 27.84 -26.91
CA LEU A 516 5.49 27.93 -28.17
C LEU A 516 4.59 28.46 -29.30
N VAL A 517 5.02 29.51 -30.00
CA VAL A 517 4.39 29.93 -31.25
C VAL A 517 5.13 29.28 -32.41
N ALA A 518 4.57 28.17 -32.92
CA ALA A 518 5.13 27.42 -34.04
C ALA A 518 5.25 28.29 -35.31
N GLN A 519 6.47 28.49 -35.78
CA GLN A 519 6.80 29.16 -37.04
C GLN A 519 7.00 28.13 -38.16
N HIS A 520 7.57 26.97 -37.81
CA HIS A 520 7.83 25.86 -38.72
C HIS A 520 7.30 24.55 -38.14
N ARG A 521 6.88 23.64 -39.02
CA ARG A 521 6.45 22.29 -38.66
C ARG A 521 7.12 21.25 -39.54
N PHE A 522 7.75 20.25 -38.93
CA PHE A 522 8.43 19.18 -39.64
C PHE A 522 7.87 17.83 -39.20
N PRO A 523 7.64 16.86 -40.11
CA PRO A 523 7.23 15.51 -39.72
C PRO A 523 8.23 14.87 -38.75
N TYR A 524 7.73 14.17 -37.73
CA TYR A 524 8.56 13.34 -36.85
C TYR A 524 8.71 11.93 -37.44
N ASP A 525 9.94 11.48 -37.62
CA ASP A 525 10.24 10.14 -38.12
C ASP A 525 10.49 9.19 -36.95
N HIS A 526 9.52 8.32 -36.68
CA HIS A 526 9.59 7.32 -35.59
C HIS A 526 10.58 6.18 -35.87
N ASN A 527 11.13 6.07 -37.07
CA ASN A 527 12.13 5.06 -37.41
C ASN A 527 13.56 5.48 -37.06
N VAL A 528 13.77 6.75 -36.69
CA VAL A 528 15.07 7.31 -36.32
C VAL A 528 15.04 7.90 -34.92
N GLY A 529 16.21 7.95 -34.28
CA GLY A 529 16.32 8.51 -32.94
C GLY A 529 15.97 10.01 -32.87
N LEU A 530 15.64 10.47 -31.67
CA LEU A 530 15.32 11.87 -31.40
C LEU A 530 16.40 12.85 -31.89
N ASP A 531 17.68 12.54 -31.64
CA ASP A 531 18.79 13.37 -32.10
C ASP A 531 18.85 13.48 -33.63
N ALA A 532 18.53 12.41 -34.35
CA ALA A 532 18.50 12.42 -35.82
C ALA A 532 17.33 13.27 -36.35
N ASN A 533 16.16 13.18 -35.70
CA ASN A 533 15.02 14.07 -35.97
C ASN A 533 15.41 15.54 -35.77
N LEU A 534 16.00 15.89 -34.61
CA LEU A 534 16.42 17.25 -34.30
C LEU A 534 17.52 17.76 -35.25
N GLN A 535 18.50 16.93 -35.61
CA GLN A 535 19.54 17.28 -36.58
C GLN A 535 18.96 17.54 -37.98
N ALA A 536 18.02 16.71 -38.44
CA ALA A 536 17.37 16.89 -39.74
C ALA A 536 16.57 18.20 -39.78
N VAL A 537 15.85 18.54 -38.70
CA VAL A 537 15.14 19.81 -38.56
C VAL A 537 16.12 20.99 -38.55
N ASN A 538 17.17 20.94 -37.74
CA ASN A 538 18.18 22.00 -37.68
C ASN A 538 18.85 22.23 -39.04
N GLY A 539 19.15 21.16 -39.80
CA GLY A 539 19.69 21.26 -41.15
C GLY A 539 18.75 22.03 -42.09
N LYS A 540 17.46 21.68 -42.09
CA LYS A 540 16.44 22.38 -42.90
C LYS A 540 16.27 23.85 -42.51
N LEU A 541 16.30 24.16 -41.21
CA LEU A 541 16.20 25.55 -40.73
C LEU A 541 17.40 26.40 -41.18
N ASN A 542 18.61 25.85 -41.16
CA ASN A 542 19.81 26.55 -41.63
C ASN A 542 19.83 26.83 -43.14
N GLU A 543 18.98 26.17 -43.94
CA GLU A 543 18.85 26.43 -45.38
C GLU A 543 17.93 27.63 -45.68
N LEU A 544 17.05 27.99 -44.74
CA LEU A 544 16.07 29.07 -44.89
C LEU A 544 16.75 30.44 -44.90
N GLU A 545 16.32 31.31 -45.84
CA GLU A 545 16.94 32.62 -46.03
C GLU A 545 16.77 33.54 -44.82
N GLU A 546 15.67 33.40 -44.07
CA GLU A 546 15.35 34.21 -42.89
C GLU A 546 16.31 34.02 -41.71
N TYR A 547 17.05 32.90 -41.67
CA TYR A 547 17.97 32.56 -40.59
C TYR A 547 19.45 32.66 -40.99
N ARG A 548 19.77 33.14 -42.20
CA ARG A 548 21.15 33.36 -42.64
C ARG A 548 21.76 34.57 -41.91
N ALA A 549 23.05 34.51 -41.62
CA ALA A 549 23.78 35.64 -41.07
C ALA A 549 23.73 36.83 -42.04
N GLU A 550 23.28 38.00 -41.59
CA GLU A 550 23.48 39.24 -42.33
C GLU A 550 24.99 39.49 -42.43
N LEU A 551 25.53 39.37 -43.65
CA LEU A 551 26.85 39.91 -43.95
C LEU A 551 26.77 41.43 -43.77
N GLN A 552 27.27 41.94 -42.63
CA GLN A 552 27.65 43.35 -42.55
C GLN A 552 28.70 43.58 -43.65
N GLU A 553 28.27 44.21 -44.74
CA GLU A 553 29.18 44.84 -45.70
C GLU A 553 29.96 45.93 -44.97
N ALA A 554 31.13 45.55 -44.46
CA ALA A 554 32.19 46.48 -44.19
C ALA A 554 32.80 46.93 -45.53
N GLU A 555 32.12 47.84 -46.25
CA GLU A 555 32.75 48.61 -47.32
C GLU A 555 33.21 49.98 -46.81
N TYR A 556 34.52 50.02 -46.57
CA TYR A 556 35.35 51.21 -46.68
C TYR A 556 35.10 51.93 -48.01
N GLY A 557 34.72 53.21 -47.96
CA GLY A 557 34.70 54.10 -49.12
C GLY A 557 34.87 55.56 -48.71
N GLY A 558 36.11 56.00 -48.52
CA GLY A 558 36.40 57.41 -48.27
C GLY A 558 36.16 58.29 -49.51
N GLY A 559 35.79 59.56 -49.29
CA GLY A 559 35.90 60.58 -50.34
C GLY A 559 34.96 61.79 -50.25
N MET A 560 35.48 62.88 -49.67
CA MET A 560 35.22 64.29 -50.00
C MET A 560 33.79 64.85 -50.04
N HIS A 561 33.51 65.79 -49.11
CA HIS A 561 32.94 67.08 -49.49
C HIS A 561 33.56 68.24 -48.70
N ARG A 562 33.63 69.37 -49.42
CA ARG A 562 34.46 70.57 -49.24
C ARG A 562 34.17 71.41 -48.00
#